data_AF-A0A930XFP7-F1
#
_entry.id   AF-A0A930XFP7-F1
#
_cell.length_a   1.000
_cell.length_b   1.000
_cell.length_c   1.000
_cell.angle_alpha   90.00
_cell.angle_beta   90.00
_cell.angle_gamma   90.00
#
_symmetry.space_group_name_H-M   'P 1'
#
loop_
_entity.id
_entity.type
_entity.pdbx_description
1 polymer ?
#
loop_
_entity_poly.entity_id
_entity_poly.type
_entity_poly.pdbx_seq_one_letter_code
_entity_poly.pdbx_strand_id
1 'polypeptide(L)' 'MAVITTYGHHFATANTEFQFQRSGRQGRRSRTWLRTPEGWRVVSAHVLLLSV' A
#
# COMPACT_ATOMS: atom_id res chain seq x y z
N MET A 1 1.45 -0.68 10.97
CA MET A 1 0.52 0.48 10.95
C MET A 1 0.34 0.91 9.50
N ALA A 2 -0.87 1.24 9.08
CA ALA A 2 -1.15 1.71 7.72
C ALA A 2 -1.53 3.20 7.74
N VAL A 3 -0.98 3.97 6.80
CA VAL A 3 -1.38 5.36 6.54
C VAL A 3 -2.08 5.40 5.20
N ILE A 4 -3.30 5.94 5.20
CA ILE A 4 -4.13 6.08 4.01
C ILE A 4 -4.37 7.57 3.79
N THR A 5 -4.03 8.06 2.59
CA THR A 5 -4.24 9.45 2.21
C THR A 5 -5.13 9.50 0.97
N THR A 6 -6.21 10.26 1.03
CA THR A 6 -7.13 10.46 -0.10
C THR A 6 -6.83 11.79 -0.79
N TYR A 7 -7.05 11.82 -2.10
CA TYR A 7 -6.92 13.01 -2.93
C TYR A 7 -8.23 13.16 -3.70
N GLY A 8 -9.10 14.04 -3.22
CA GLY A 8 -10.48 14.13 -3.69
C GLY A 8 -11.26 12.83 -3.46
N HIS A 9 -12.23 12.55 -4.34
CA HIS A 9 -13.18 11.44 -4.15
C HIS A 9 -12.83 10.13 -4.86
N HIS A 10 -11.78 10.14 -5.69
CA HIS A 10 -11.52 9.05 -6.64
C HIS A 10 -10.09 8.51 -6.60
N PHE A 11 -9.20 9.08 -5.79
CA PHE A 11 -7.81 8.66 -5.73
C PHE A 11 -7.30 8.57 -4.28
N ALA A 12 -6.48 7.56 -3.99
CA ALA A 12 -5.87 7.40 -2.68
C ALA A 12 -4.53 6.67 -2.77
N THR A 13 -3.66 6.91 -1.79
CA THR A 13 -2.48 6.09 -1.54
C THR A 13 -2.63 5.37 -0.20
N ALA A 14 -2.12 4.15 -0.11
CA ALA A 14 -2.10 3.36 1.12
C ALA A 14 -0.70 2.79 1.32
N ASN A 15 -0.02 3.25 2.36
CA ASN A 15 1.33 2.84 2.72
C ASN A 15 1.31 2.09 4.04
N THR A 16 2.02 0.97 4.12
CA THR A 16 2.15 0.19 5.35
C THR A 16 3.55 -0.38 5.48
N GLU A 17 4.05 -0.33 6.71
CA GLU A 17 5.20 -1.13 7.12
C GLU A 17 4.69 -2.46 7.70
N PHE A 18 5.43 -3.54 7.47
CA PHE A 18 5.12 -4.86 7.98
C PHE A 18 6.39 -5.62 8.34
N GLN A 19 6.31 -6.56 9.28
CA GLN A 19 7.36 -7.54 9.54
C GLN A 19 7.01 -8.87 8.89
N PHE A 20 7.95 -9.46 8.16
CA PHE A 20 7.77 -10.78 7.56
C PHE A 20 8.06 -11.86 8.61
N GLN A 21 7.01 -12.55 9.07
CA GLN A 21 7.12 -13.47 10.22
C GLN A 21 8.17 -14.56 10.06
N ARG A 22 8.41 -15.05 8.84
CA ARG A 22 9.39 -16.13 8.59
C ARG A 22 10.85 -15.68 8.70
N SER A 23 11.15 -14.40 8.41
CA SER A 23 12.54 -13.91 8.39
C SER A 23 12.81 -12.79 9.39
N GLY A 24 11.78 -12.29 10.08
CA GLY A 24 11.88 -11.11 10.95
C GLY A 24 12.16 -9.80 10.20
N ARG A 25 12.34 -9.84 8.87
CA ARG A 25 12.69 -8.66 8.08
C ARG A 25 11.53 -7.67 8.01
N GLN A 26 11.89 -6.40 8.13
CA GLN A 26 10.97 -5.30 7.87
C GLN A 26 10.71 -5.17 6.37
N GLY A 27 9.50 -4.80 6.00
CA GLY A 27 9.07 -4.59 4.64
C GLY A 27 8.13 -3.40 4.53
N ARG A 28 8.02 -2.88 3.31
CA ARG A 28 7.12 -1.79 2.96
C ARG A 28 6.22 -2.23 1.82
N ARG A 29 4.95 -1.85 1.92
CA ARG A 29 3.98 -1.98 0.85
C ARG A 29 3.34 -0.62 0.59
N SER A 30 3.45 -0.18 -0.64
CA SER A 30 2.83 1.03 -1.17
C SER A 30 1.80 0.61 -2.22
N ARG A 31 0.59 1.15 -2.13
CA ARG A 31 -0.47 0.93 -3.11
C ARG A 31 -1.09 2.25 -3.52
N THR A 32 -1.39 2.36 -4.79
CA THR A 32 -2.19 3.44 -5.36
C THR A 32 -3.56 2.89 -5.72
N TRP A 33 -4.59 3.64 -5.33
CA TRP A 33 -5.98 3.26 -5.49
C TRP A 33 -6.71 4.28 -6.35
N LEU A 34 -7.54 3.78 -7.25
CA LEU A 34 -8.45 4.57 -8.06
C LEU A 34 -9.87 4.03 -7.87
N ARG A 35 -10.85 4.92 -7.75
CA ARG A 35 -12.26 4.56 -7.77
C ARG A 35 -12.75 4.48 -9.21
N THR A 36 -12.97 3.26 -9.70
CA THR A 36 -13.63 2.97 -10.98
C THR A 36 -15.15 2.95 -10.79
N PRO A 37 -15.96 2.84 -11.87
CA PRO A 37 -17.40 2.65 -11.75
C PRO A 37 -17.79 1.43 -10.89
N GLU A 38 -16.96 0.38 -10.91
CA GLU A 38 -17.13 -0.85 -10.13
C GLU A 38 -16.54 -0.75 -8.70
N GLY A 39 -16.07 0.43 -8.28
CA GLY A 39 -15.55 0.71 -6.95
C GLY A 39 -14.04 0.91 -6.88
N TRP A 40 -13.48 0.87 -5.67
CA TRP A 40 -12.06 1.10 -5.43
C TRP A 40 -11.21 -0.09 -5.88
N ARG A 41 -10.20 0.17 -6.72
CA ARG A 41 -9.26 -0.83 -7.24
C ARG A 41 -7.82 -0.39 -6.99
N VAL A 42 -6.95 -1.34 -6.70
CA VAL A 42 -5.50 -1.11 -6.69
C VAL A 42 -5.04 -1.03 -8.14
N VAL A 43 -4.56 0.15 -8.55
CA VAL A 43 -4.07 0.38 -9.92
C VAL A 43 -2.55 0.27 -10.03
N SER A 44 -1.85 0.38 -8.89
CA SER A 44 -0.42 0.11 -8.79
C SER A 44 -0.07 -0.36 -7.38
N ALA A 45 0.88 -1.28 -7.29
CA ALA A 45 1.38 -1.78 -6.02
C ALA A 45 2.88 -2.02 -6.12
N HIS A 46 3.61 -1.62 -5.08
CA HIS A 46 5.01 -1.94 -4.91
C HIS A 46 5.21 -2.52 -3.52
N VAL A 47 5.90 -3.66 -3.45
CA VAL A 47 6.21 -4.36 -2.20
C VAL A 47 7.69 -4.67 -2.19
N LEU A 48 8.35 -4.30 -1.10
CA LEU A 48 9.77 -4.56 -0.92
C LEU A 48 10.05 -5.02 0.51
N LEU A 49 11.09 -5.83 0.65
CA LEU A 49 11.74 -6.08 1.93
C LEU A 49 12.89 -5.10 2.05
N LEU A 50 13.04 -4.49 3.22
CA LEU A 50 14.18 -3.63 3.48
C LEU A 50 15.42 -4.52 3.55
N SER A 51 16.48 -4.11 2.85
CA SER A 51 17.80 -4.65 3.17
C SER A 51 18.24 -4.01 4.47
N VAL A 52 18.72 -4.85 5.39
CA VAL A 52 19.65 -4.40 6.41
C VAL A 52 20.98 -4.03 5.76
#